data_AF-A0A6A3BAZ4-F1
#
_entry.id   AF-A0A6A3BAZ4-F1
#
_cell.length_a   1.000
_cell.length_b   1.000
_cell.length_c   1.000
_cell.angle_alpha   90.00
_cell.angle_beta   90.00
_cell.angle_gamma   90.00
#
_symmetry.space_group_name_H-M   'P 1'
#
loop_
_entity.id
_entity.type
_entity.pdbx_description
1 polymer ?
#
loop_
_entity_poly.entity_id
_entity_poly.type
_entity_poly.pdbx_seq_one_letter_code
_entity_poly.pdbx_strand_id
1 'polypeptide(L)'
;MELFYFMVFGALGAVVAALELGKNNKDRINTSPAFNSFKNNYLVFYSLVMAGDWLQGPYVYYLYSTYGFGKGEIGQLFITGFGSSMLFGTIVGTLADKQEASSNNGRH
;
A
#
# COMPACT_ATOMS: atom_id res chain seq x y z
N MET A 1 17.29 -19.43 -9.80
CA MET A 1 16.76 -18.26 -9.07
C MET A 1 15.35 -17.89 -9.53
N GLU A 2 15.08 -17.84 -10.84
CA GLU A 2 13.75 -17.47 -11.38
C GLU A 2 12.61 -18.42 -10.95
N LEU A 3 12.86 -19.73 -10.95
CA LEU A 3 11.89 -20.74 -10.50
C LEU A 3 11.48 -20.55 -9.02
N PHE A 4 12.43 -20.13 -8.17
CA PHE A 4 12.16 -19.83 -6.76
C PHE A 4 11.20 -18.64 -6.63
N TYR A 5 11.39 -17.59 -7.41
CA TYR A 5 10.48 -16.44 -7.41
C TYR A 5 9.08 -16.82 -7.89
N PHE A 6 8.95 -17.58 -8.99
CA PHE A 6 7.63 -18.02 -9.47
C PHE A 6 6.91 -18.92 -8.46
N MET A 7 7.62 -19.83 -7.78
CA MET A 7 7.03 -20.66 -6.74
C MET A 7 6.56 -19.83 -5.54
N VAL A 8 7.37 -18.88 -5.06
CA VAL A 8 7.01 -18.02 -3.92
C VAL A 8 5.82 -17.12 -4.25
N PHE A 9 5.87 -16.40 -5.39
CA PHE A 9 4.77 -15.54 -5.83
C PHE A 9 3.50 -16.34 -6.12
N GLY A 10 3.62 -17.52 -6.72
CA GLY A 10 2.50 -18.41 -6.98
C GLY A 10 1.85 -18.94 -5.69
N ALA A 11 2.66 -19.35 -4.71
CA ALA A 11 2.17 -19.81 -3.42
C ALA A 11 1.48 -18.67 -2.64
N LEU A 12 2.07 -17.47 -2.61
CA LEU A 12 1.45 -16.30 -1.99
C LEU A 12 0.15 -15.91 -2.68
N GLY A 13 0.12 -15.92 -4.01
CA GLY A 13 -1.10 -15.67 -4.80
C GLY A 13 -2.20 -16.68 -4.50
N ALA A 14 -1.85 -17.97 -4.39
CA ALA A 14 -2.80 -19.02 -4.02
C ALA A 14 -3.35 -18.84 -2.59
N VAL A 15 -2.50 -18.47 -1.62
CA VAL A 15 -2.92 -18.17 -0.24
C VAL A 15 -3.88 -16.98 -0.22
N VAL A 16 -3.57 -15.88 -0.91
CA VAL A 16 -4.44 -14.70 -0.99
C VAL A 16 -5.77 -15.04 -1.65
N ALA A 17 -5.74 -15.78 -2.77
CA ALA A 17 -6.97 -16.22 -3.44
C ALA A 17 -7.83 -17.12 -2.55
N ALA A 18 -7.23 -18.04 -1.80
CA ALA A 18 -7.94 -18.89 -0.85
C ALA A 18 -8.60 -18.08 0.28
N LEU A 19 -7.91 -17.06 0.80
CA LEU A 19 -8.44 -16.18 1.84
C LEU A 19 -9.59 -15.30 1.32
N GLU A 20 -9.44 -14.71 0.13
CA GLU A 20 -10.45 -13.82 -0.44
C GLU A 20 -11.71 -14.59 -0.90
N LEU A 21 -11.54 -15.80 -1.44
CA LEU A 21 -12.66 -16.68 -1.80
C LEU A 21 -13.31 -17.35 -0.58
N GLY A 22 -12.59 -17.45 0.54
CA GLY A 22 -13.12 -17.97 1.82
C GLY A 22 -13.95 -16.96 2.61
N LYS A 23 -13.95 -15.69 2.22
CA LYS A 23 -14.74 -14.63 2.87
C LYS A 23 -16.23 -14.82 2.58
N ASN A 24 -17.00 -15.13 3.63
CA ASN A 24 -18.46 -15.27 3.52
C ASN A 24 -19.15 -13.90 3.62
N ASN A 25 -20.30 -13.75 2.94
CA ASN A 25 -21.13 -12.53 2.92
C ASN A 25 -21.61 -12.04 4.31
N LYS A 26 -21.31 -12.76 5.39
CA LYS A 26 -21.54 -12.34 6.79
C LYS A 26 -20.67 -11.14 7.20
N ASP A 27 -19.55 -10.88 6.51
CA ASP A 27 -18.70 -9.71 6.74
C ASP A 27 -19.18 -8.45 5.99
N ARG A 28 -20.31 -8.53 5.26
CA ARG A 28 -20.93 -7.35 4.65
C ARG A 28 -21.50 -6.48 5.76
N ILE A 29 -20.68 -5.55 6.25
CA ILE A 29 -21.13 -4.41 7.03
C ILE A 29 -22.27 -3.75 6.23
N ASN A 30 -23.46 -3.64 6.83
CA ASN A 30 -24.58 -2.89 6.26
C ASN A 30 -24.19 -1.40 6.25
N THR A 31 -23.46 -1.00 5.22
CA THR A 31 -23.04 0.37 5.02
C THR A 31 -24.16 1.16 4.35
N SER A 32 -24.37 2.41 4.79
CA SER A 32 -25.34 3.31 4.17
C SER A 32 -25.04 3.48 2.66
N PRO A 33 -26.06 3.58 1.78
CA PRO A 33 -25.86 3.87 0.36
C PRO A 33 -24.96 5.08 0.09
N ALA A 34 -25.05 6.12 0.92
CA ALA A 34 -24.20 7.31 0.82
C ALA A 34 -22.72 6.99 1.07
N PHE A 35 -22.42 6.14 2.06
CA PHE A 35 -21.06 5.69 2.35
C PHE A 35 -20.49 4.82 1.21
N ASN A 36 -21.31 3.93 0.62
CA ASN A 36 -20.85 3.12 -0.50
C ASN A 36 -20.55 3.96 -1.75
N SER A 37 -21.34 4.99 -2.02
CA SER A 37 -21.08 5.95 -3.11
C SER A 37 -19.75 6.69 -2.89
N PHE A 38 -19.52 7.21 -1.68
CA PHE A 38 -18.26 7.86 -1.31
C PHE A 38 -17.07 6.91 -1.43
N LYS A 39 -17.17 5.71 -0.84
CA LYS A 39 -16.13 4.68 -0.87
C LYS A 39 -15.75 4.32 -2.31
N ASN A 40 -16.74 4.07 -3.17
CA ASN A 40 -16.46 3.69 -4.56
C ASN A 40 -15.79 4.82 -5.34
N ASN A 41 -16.25 6.07 -5.18
CA ASN A 41 -15.59 7.22 -5.82
C ASN A 41 -14.16 7.39 -5.31
N TYR A 42 -13.95 7.33 -4.00
CA TYR A 42 -12.62 7.40 -3.40
C TYR A 42 -11.69 6.30 -3.94
N LEU A 43 -12.17 5.04 -3.97
CA LEU A 43 -11.39 3.91 -4.47
C LEU A 43 -11.03 4.07 -5.94
N VAL A 44 -11.92 4.59 -6.78
CA VAL A 44 -11.62 4.84 -8.21
C VAL A 44 -10.49 5.86 -8.34
N PHE A 45 -10.61 7.01 -7.68
CA PHE A 45 -9.56 8.04 -7.72
C PHE A 45 -8.24 7.54 -7.14
N TYR A 46 -8.28 6.88 -5.99
CA TYR A 46 -7.11 6.28 -5.36
C TYR A 46 -6.43 5.26 -6.28
N SER A 47 -7.21 4.40 -6.95
CA SER A 47 -6.69 3.40 -7.87
C SER A 47 -6.01 4.03 -9.08
N LEU A 48 -6.55 5.13 -9.61
CA LEU A 48 -5.94 5.85 -10.73
C LEU A 48 -4.62 6.52 -10.34
N VAL A 49 -4.58 7.16 -9.16
CA VAL A 49 -3.36 7.78 -8.64
C VAL A 49 -2.27 6.71 -8.43
N MET A 50 -2.62 5.60 -7.78
CA MET A 50 -1.68 4.50 -7.57
C MET A 50 -1.23 3.86 -8.89
N ALA A 51 -2.12 3.70 -9.88
CA ALA A 51 -1.71 3.22 -11.19
C ALA A 51 -0.68 4.15 -11.85
N GLY A 52 -0.80 5.47 -11.66
CA GLY A 52 0.17 6.47 -12.08
C GLY A 52 1.53 6.27 -11.40
N ASP A 53 1.56 6.17 -10.08
CA ASP A 53 2.80 5.96 -9.31
C ASP A 53 3.51 4.65 -9.70
N TRP A 54 2.73 3.59 -9.95
CA TRP A 54 3.27 2.30 -10.40
C TRP A 54 3.86 2.38 -11.81
N LEU A 55 3.24 3.13 -12.72
CA LEU A 55 3.78 3.36 -14.05
C LEU A 55 5.02 4.27 -14.04
N GLN A 56 5.15 5.13 -13.04
CA GLN A 56 6.32 6.00 -12.84
C GLN A 56 7.55 5.21 -12.35
N GLY A 57 7.38 4.15 -11.56
CA GLY A 57 8.48 3.36 -11.00
C GLY A 57 9.54 2.89 -12.02
N PRO A 58 9.16 2.27 -13.16
CA PRO A 58 10.09 1.89 -14.22
C PRO A 58 10.84 3.05 -14.86
N TYR A 59 10.20 4.21 -15.00
CA TYR A 59 10.84 5.41 -15.54
C TYR A 59 11.96 5.90 -14.62
N VAL A 60 11.72 5.96 -13.32
CA VAL A 60 12.72 6.32 -12.31
C VAL A 60 13.88 5.32 -12.31
N TYR A 61 13.58 4.02 -12.42
CA TYR A 61 14.58 2.97 -12.54
C TYR A 61 15.47 3.16 -13.77
N TYR A 62 14.87 3.45 -14.94
CA TYR A 62 15.59 3.72 -16.16
C TYR A 62 16.48 4.96 -16.03
N LEU A 63 15.96 6.05 -15.45
CA LEU A 63 16.69 7.29 -15.25
C LEU A 63 17.95 7.09 -14.39
N TYR A 64 17.84 6.38 -13.26
CA TYR A 64 19.00 6.07 -12.42
C TYR A 64 19.98 5.15 -13.14
N SER A 65 19.50 4.22 -13.98
CA SER A 65 20.40 3.40 -14.80
C SER A 65 21.19 4.25 -15.82
N THR A 66 20.59 5.31 -16.37
CA THR A 66 21.29 6.25 -17.28
C THR A 66 22.29 7.15 -16.57
N TYR A 67 22.11 7.42 -15.27
CA TYR A 67 23.10 8.12 -14.43
C TYR A 67 24.27 7.21 -13.99
N GLY A 68 24.27 5.94 -14.38
CA GLY A 68 25.34 5.00 -14.08
C GLY A 68 25.17 4.22 -12.77
N PHE A 69 24.04 4.35 -12.08
CA PHE A 69 23.76 3.54 -10.89
C PHE A 69 23.51 2.08 -11.27
N GLY A 70 24.13 1.17 -10.53
CA GLY A 70 23.88 -0.26 -10.67
C GLY A 70 22.47 -0.64 -10.22
N LYS A 71 21.91 -1.71 -10.80
CA LYS A 71 20.58 -2.23 -10.43
C LYS A 71 20.44 -2.50 -8.92
N GLY A 72 21.55 -2.87 -8.26
CA GLY A 72 21.61 -3.10 -6.81
C GLY A 72 21.52 -1.83 -5.97
N GLU A 73 22.15 -0.73 -6.39
CA GLU A 73 22.13 0.55 -5.68
C GLU A 73 20.76 1.21 -5.78
N ILE A 74 20.14 1.13 -6.96
CA ILE A 74 18.75 1.55 -7.17
C ILE A 74 17.83 0.75 -6.23
N GLY A 75 18.02 -0.57 -6.16
CA GLY A 75 17.27 -1.44 -5.25
C GLY A 75 17.45 -1.07 -3.78
N GLN A 76 18.67 -0.75 -3.34
CA GLN A 76 18.95 -0.29 -1.98
C GLN A 76 18.27 1.05 -1.67
N LEU A 77 18.26 1.99 -2.62
CA LEU A 77 17.59 3.27 -2.47
C LEU A 77 16.07 3.08 -2.30
N PHE A 78 15.46 2.19 -3.10
CA PHE A 78 14.05 1.84 -2.96
C PHE A 78 13.74 1.16 -1.62
N ILE A 79 14.52 0.15 -1.21
CA ILE A 79 14.32 -0.56 0.07
C ILE A 79 14.48 0.41 1.25
N THR A 80 15.46 1.30 1.20
CA THR A 80 15.70 2.31 2.23
C THR A 80 14.57 3.36 2.26
N GLY A 81 14.09 3.79 1.09
CA GLY A 81 12.96 4.71 0.97
C GLY A 81 11.66 4.12 1.53
N PHE A 82 11.33 2.88 1.16
CA PHE A 82 10.16 2.18 1.70
C PHE A 82 10.32 1.86 3.19
N GLY A 83 11.49 1.39 3.61
CA GLY A 83 11.78 1.07 5.01
C GLY A 83 11.71 2.31 5.92
N SER A 84 12.26 3.44 5.49
CA SER A 84 12.14 4.70 6.24
C SER A 84 10.70 5.18 6.31
N SER A 85 9.93 5.08 5.22
CA SER A 85 8.50 5.43 5.19
C SER A 85 7.67 4.57 6.15
N MET A 86 8.00 3.28 6.34
CA MET A 86 7.33 2.45 7.34
C MET A 86 7.60 2.92 8.77
N LEU A 87 8.85 3.28 9.09
CA LEU A 87 9.23 3.78 10.41
C LEU A 87 8.57 5.12 10.72
N PHE A 88 8.68 6.08 9.80
CA PHE A 88 8.07 7.40 9.97
C PHE A 88 6.55 7.32 9.92
N GLY A 89 5.97 6.49 9.05
CA GLY A 89 4.53 6.26 8.98
C GLY A 89 3.97 5.72 10.30
N THR A 90 4.68 4.82 10.96
CA THR A 90 4.29 4.31 12.30
C THR A 90 4.33 5.41 13.35
N ILE A 91 5.38 6.22 13.38
CA ILE A 91 5.52 7.32 14.34
C ILE A 91 4.43 8.37 14.11
N VAL A 92 4.24 8.82 12.86
CA VAL A 92 3.22 9.81 12.50
C VAL A 92 1.81 9.29 12.79
N GLY A 93 1.53 8.01 12.47
CA GLY A 93 0.27 7.37 12.83
C GLY A 93 0.01 7.40 14.34
N THR A 94 0.99 7.00 15.15
CA THR A 94 0.85 7.06 16.62
C THR A 94 0.69 8.48 17.17
N LEU A 95 1.23 9.49 16.49
CA LEU A 95 1.07 10.89 16.87
C LEU A 95 -0.33 11.42 16.49
N ALA A 96 -0.84 11.04 15.33
CA ALA A 96 -2.20 11.37 14.90
C ALA A 96 -3.23 10.80 15.87
N ASP A 97 -3.10 9.53 16.24
CA ASP A 97 -4.00 8.87 17.20
C ASP A 97 -4.00 9.57 18.58
N LYS A 98 -2.83 10.04 19.04
CA LYS A 98 -2.70 10.79 20.30
C LYS A 98 -3.35 12.17 20.25
N GLN A 99 -3.26 12.87 19.11
CA GLN A 99 -3.91 14.16 18.94
C GLN A 99 -5.43 14.02 18.89
N GLU A 100 -5.96 12.99 18.24
CA GLU A 100 -7.39 12.70 18.23
C GLU A 100 -7.90 12.38 19.65
N ALA A 101 -7.17 11.56 20.41
CA ALA A 101 -7.51 11.26 21.81
C ALA A 101 -7.48 12.52 22.71
N SER A 102 -6.49 13.39 22.52
CA SER A 102 -6.37 14.64 23.29
C SER A 102 -7.43 15.69 22.90
N SER A 103 -7.85 15.73 21.64
CA SER A 103 -8.91 16.62 21.15
C SER A 103 -10.30 16.21 21.67
N ASN A 104 -10.54 14.90 21.86
CA ASN A 104 -11.80 14.39 22.39
C ASN A 104 -11.93 14.59 23.91
N ASN A 105 -10.82 14.59 24.66
CA ASN A 105 -10.82 14.78 26.13
C ASN A 105 -11.07 16.24 26.58
N GLY A 106 -11.13 17.21 25.66
CA GLY A 106 -11.45 18.61 25.94
C GLY A 106 -12.91 19.01 25.66
N ARG A 107 -13.79 18.05 25.34
CA ARG A 107 -15.21 18.27 24.98
C ARG A 107 -16.21 17.77 26.05
N HIS A 108 -15.77 17.61 27.29
CA HIS A 108 -16.64 17.39 28.45
C HIS A 108 -16.70 18.63 29.34
#